data_AF-A0A3D2X821-F1
#
_entry.id   AF-A0A3D2X821-F1
#
_cell.length_a   1.000
_cell.length_b   1.000
_cell.length_c   1.000
_cell.angle_alpha   90.00
_cell.angle_beta   90.00
_cell.angle_gamma   90.00
#
_symmetry.space_group_name_H-M   'P 1'
#
loop_
_entity.id
_entity.type
_entity.pdbx_description
1 polymer ?
#
loop_
_entity_poly.entity_id
_entity_poly.type
_entity_poly.pdbx_seq_one_letter_code
_entity_poly.pdbx_strand_id
1 'polypeptide(L)'
;MEKHKEDGHQEENYQEENQIPEAVTPEVARKKWFGRGIYGSKDVPIRLLDGLIATFIIAIVAMVFYFTMNGGYTVTFHTFGGSEVASQKHRYGELAAEPYVPIKPGYQFEYWYQEEEPNMIWNFSVNKIGGDLTLYAHWVPAKILVKFDLNGGTTTEGMEVLEPKEVVFNETYGELPTPVKERATFSGWEYSGAIITADSTVWMTGEHVLKAVWNE
;
A
#
# COMPACT_ATOMS: atom_id res chain seq x y z
N MET A 1 -39.87 -63.33 27.42
CA MET A 1 -38.88 -62.63 28.28
C MET A 1 -39.36 -61.19 28.40
N GLU A 2 -40.40 -60.89 29.18
CA GLU A 2 -40.58 -61.15 30.63
C GLU A 2 -39.47 -60.42 31.41
N LYS A 3 -39.71 -59.44 32.30
CA LYS A 3 -40.84 -59.11 33.20
C LYS A 3 -40.72 -57.58 33.49
N HIS A 4 -41.81 -56.80 33.46
CA HIS A 4 -42.60 -56.33 34.63
C HIS A 4 -41.78 -55.54 35.68
N LYS A 5 -42.27 -54.42 36.25
CA LYS A 5 -43.66 -54.16 36.65
C LYS A 5 -43.87 -52.68 36.99
N GLU A 6 -45.09 -52.23 36.72
CA GLU A 6 -45.76 -51.06 37.30
C GLU A 6 -45.86 -51.16 38.84
N ASP A 7 -46.05 -50.02 39.49
CA ASP A 7 -47.21 -49.69 40.34
C ASP A 7 -47.08 -48.17 40.64
N GLY A 8 -48.05 -47.30 40.42
CA GLY A 8 -49.47 -47.44 40.70
C GLY A 8 -49.71 -46.96 42.13
N HIS A 9 -50.25 -45.75 42.30
CA HIS A 9 -51.20 -45.32 43.34
C HIS A 9 -51.17 -43.79 43.55
N GLN A 10 -52.18 -43.11 43.00
CA GLN A 10 -52.80 -41.98 43.66
C GLN A 10 -53.76 -42.54 44.71
N GLU A 11 -53.79 -41.98 45.92
CA GLU A 11 -54.97 -41.95 46.77
C GLU A 11 -54.88 -40.82 47.81
N GLU A 12 -56.06 -40.43 48.27
CA GLU A 12 -56.46 -39.11 48.74
C GLU A 12 -56.20 -38.84 50.23
N ASN A 13 -55.99 -37.55 50.54
CA ASN A 13 -56.63 -36.75 51.60
C ASN A 13 -56.95 -37.41 52.96
N TYR A 14 -56.32 -36.96 54.05
CA TYR A 14 -57.02 -36.60 55.31
C TYR A 14 -56.20 -35.57 56.10
N GLN A 15 -56.90 -34.51 56.52
CA GLN A 15 -56.48 -33.50 57.47
C GLN A 15 -56.23 -34.12 58.85
N GLU A 16 -55.09 -33.84 59.47
CA GLU A 16 -55.04 -33.76 60.94
C GLU A 16 -54.07 -32.65 61.37
N GLU A 17 -54.70 -31.61 61.87
CA GLU A 17 -54.17 -30.41 62.51
C GLU A 17 -53.39 -30.79 63.76
N ASN A 18 -52.07 -30.86 63.65
CA ASN A 18 -51.18 -30.85 64.82
C ASN A 18 -50.57 -29.46 64.95
N GLN A 19 -51.18 -28.65 65.83
CA GLN A 19 -50.65 -27.38 66.30
C GLN A 19 -49.23 -27.56 66.86
N ILE A 20 -48.26 -26.98 66.15
CA ILE A 20 -46.89 -26.79 66.64
C ILE A 20 -46.86 -25.39 67.26
N PRO A 21 -46.38 -25.21 68.50
CA PRO A 21 -46.40 -23.91 69.17
C PRO A 21 -45.62 -22.88 68.35
N GLU A 22 -46.16 -21.67 68.23
CA GLU A 22 -45.51 -20.53 67.55
C GLU A 22 -44.07 -20.36 68.05
N ALA A 23 -43.12 -20.88 67.27
CA ALA A 23 -41.74 -20.47 67.36
C ALA A 23 -41.67 -19.09 66.72
N VAL A 24 -41.59 -18.05 67.56
CA VAL A 24 -41.20 -16.69 67.15
C VAL A 24 -39.82 -16.78 66.52
N THR A 25 -39.78 -17.00 65.21
CA THR A 25 -38.57 -16.86 64.43
C THR A 25 -38.34 -15.36 64.28
N PRO A 26 -37.16 -14.82 64.66
CA PRO A 26 -36.87 -13.45 64.31
C PRO A 26 -36.88 -13.39 62.79
N GLU A 27 -37.67 -12.48 62.23
CA GLU A 27 -37.60 -12.10 60.82
C GLU A 27 -36.17 -11.60 60.58
N VAL A 28 -35.26 -12.51 60.23
CA VAL A 28 -33.94 -12.15 59.73
C VAL A 28 -34.20 -11.58 58.35
N ALA A 29 -34.46 -10.27 58.32
CA ALA A 29 -34.57 -9.49 57.11
C ALA A 29 -33.44 -9.92 56.16
N ARG A 30 -33.79 -10.58 55.05
CA ARG A 30 -32.85 -10.81 53.96
C ARG A 30 -32.43 -9.43 53.49
N LYS A 31 -31.28 -8.97 53.97
CA LYS A 31 -30.64 -7.75 53.52
C LYS A 31 -30.37 -7.96 52.04
N LYS A 32 -31.24 -7.45 51.17
CA LYS A 32 -31.01 -7.46 49.72
C LYS A 32 -29.69 -6.72 49.53
N TRP A 33 -28.63 -7.48 49.27
CA TRP A 33 -27.34 -6.98 48.84
C TRP A 33 -27.53 -6.44 47.42
N PHE A 34 -28.15 -5.28 47.30
CA PHE A 34 -27.98 -4.46 46.13
C PHE A 34 -26.60 -3.85 46.29
N GLY A 35 -25.67 -4.23 45.40
CA GLY A 35 -24.33 -3.68 45.38
C GLY A 35 -24.40 -2.17 45.53
N ARG A 36 -23.77 -1.65 46.58
CA ARG A 36 -23.58 -0.21 46.76
C ARG A 36 -22.68 0.27 45.63
N GLY A 37 -23.31 0.59 44.50
CA GLY A 37 -22.71 1.41 43.47
C GLY A 37 -22.40 2.80 44.04
N ILE A 38 -21.60 3.56 43.31
CA ILE A 38 -21.01 4.85 43.72
C ILE A 38 -22.06 5.93 44.08
N TYR A 39 -23.36 5.64 43.87
CA TYR A 39 -24.50 6.52 44.09
C TYR A 39 -25.29 6.24 45.38
N GLY A 40 -24.90 5.26 46.20
CA GLY A 40 -25.70 4.79 47.35
C GLY A 40 -25.79 5.74 48.58
N SER A 41 -25.22 6.95 48.53
CA SER A 41 -25.21 7.88 49.68
C SER A 41 -25.45 9.35 49.34
N LYS A 42 -25.82 9.69 48.10
CA LYS A 42 -26.10 11.08 47.69
C LYS A 42 -27.29 11.13 46.74
N ASP A 43 -28.27 11.98 47.04
CA ASP A 43 -29.41 12.25 46.15
C ASP A 43 -28.94 13.08 44.95
N VAL A 44 -28.62 12.42 43.83
CA VAL A 44 -28.21 13.11 42.61
C VAL A 44 -29.45 13.47 41.79
N PRO A 45 -29.69 14.76 41.47
CA PRO A 45 -30.78 15.14 40.60
C PRO A 45 -30.63 14.52 39.21
N ILE A 46 -31.70 13.96 38.65
CA ILE A 46 -31.70 13.29 37.34
C ILE A 46 -31.10 14.19 36.24
N ARG A 47 -31.39 15.49 36.26
CA ARG A 47 -30.87 16.47 35.29
C ARG A 47 -29.34 16.63 35.34
N LEU A 48 -28.74 16.38 36.51
CA LEU A 48 -27.28 16.45 36.69
C LEU A 48 -26.62 15.18 36.14
N LEU A 49 -27.28 14.03 36.30
CA LEU A 49 -26.87 12.77 35.66
C LEU A 49 -26.99 12.86 34.13
N ASP A 50 -28.08 13.40 33.60
CA ASP A 50 -28.28 13.60 32.16
C ASP A 50 -27.22 14.54 31.57
N GLY A 51 -26.88 15.62 32.27
CA GLY A 51 -25.80 16.53 31.89
C GLY A 51 -24.44 15.83 31.85
N LEU A 52 -24.11 15.03 32.88
CA LEU A 52 -22.87 14.26 32.91
C LEU A 52 -22.81 13.22 31.79
N ILE A 53 -23.91 12.50 31.54
CA ILE A 53 -24.02 11.54 30.43
C ILE A 53 -23.83 12.25 29.10
N ALA A 54 -24.49 13.39 28.86
CA ALA A 54 -24.34 14.15 27.63
C ALA A 54 -22.89 14.62 27.42
N THR A 55 -22.22 15.11 28.47
CA THR A 55 -20.80 15.50 28.38
C THR A 55 -19.89 14.31 28.08
N PHE A 56 -20.13 13.14 28.67
CA PHE A 56 -19.40 11.92 28.37
C PHE A 56 -19.60 11.46 26.93
N ILE A 57 -20.83 11.53 26.41
CA ILE A 57 -21.14 11.19 25.02
C ILE A 57 -20.37 12.12 24.07
N ILE A 58 -20.40 13.43 24.32
CA ILE A 58 -19.66 14.41 23.51
C ILE A 58 -18.15 14.14 23.57
N ALA A 59 -17.61 13.86 24.76
CA ALA A 59 -16.18 13.53 24.93
C ALA A 59 -15.81 12.22 24.21
N ILE A 60 -16.64 11.19 24.27
CA ILE A 60 -16.44 9.92 23.55
C ILE A 60 -16.47 10.16 22.04
N VAL A 61 -17.44 10.92 21.53
CA VAL A 61 -17.53 11.26 20.09
C VAL A 61 -16.30 12.05 19.64
N ALA A 62 -15.86 13.04 20.43
CA ALA A 62 -14.65 13.80 20.14
C ALA A 62 -13.39 12.93 20.18
N MET A 63 -13.29 12.00 21.13
CA MET A 63 -12.18 11.05 21.23
C MET A 63 -12.17 10.07 20.05
N VAL A 64 -13.33 9.51 19.67
CA VAL A 64 -13.46 8.64 18.49
C VAL A 64 -13.06 9.41 17.23
N PHE A 65 -13.53 10.66 17.08
CA PHE A 65 -13.16 11.50 15.94
C PHE A 65 -11.65 11.79 15.91
N TYR A 66 -11.06 12.15 17.06
CA TYR A 66 -9.62 12.38 17.21
C TYR A 66 -8.80 11.14 16.84
N PHE A 67 -9.15 9.96 17.36
CA PHE A 67 -8.46 8.71 17.03
C PHE A 67 -8.68 8.28 15.59
N THR A 68 -9.82 8.63 14.98
CA THR A 68 -10.09 8.31 13.57
C THR A 68 -9.29 9.22 12.63
N MET A 69 -9.12 10.49 12.99
CA MET A 69 -8.37 11.48 12.19
C MET A 69 -6.85 11.34 12.39
N ASN A 70 -6.41 11.05 13.61
CA ASN A 70 -4.99 11.02 13.97
C ASN A 70 -4.41 9.59 14.11
N GLY A 71 -5.24 8.57 14.29
CA GLY A 71 -4.79 7.18 14.34
C GLY A 71 -4.53 6.59 12.95
N GLY A 72 -3.58 5.66 12.88
CA GLY A 72 -3.14 5.01 11.64
C GLY A 72 -1.65 5.25 11.39
N TYR A 73 -1.11 4.49 10.45
CA TYR A 73 0.25 4.59 9.97
C TYR A 73 0.30 5.25 8.60
N THR A 74 1.39 5.96 8.36
CA THR A 74 1.65 6.68 7.13
C THR A 74 2.58 5.87 6.25
N VAL A 75 2.16 5.66 5.01
CA VAL A 75 2.99 5.10 3.94
C VAL A 75 3.45 6.26 3.07
N THR A 76 4.74 6.55 3.11
CA THR A 76 5.39 7.56 2.29
C THR A 76 6.11 6.91 1.11
N PHE A 77 6.23 7.65 0.01
CA PHE A 77 6.84 7.15 -1.23
C PHE A 77 8.00 8.04 -1.62
N HIS A 78 9.21 7.50 -1.61
CA HIS A 78 10.42 8.17 -2.05
C HIS A 78 10.74 7.79 -3.49
N THR A 79 10.54 8.72 -4.43
CA THR A 79 10.56 8.43 -5.88
C THR A 79 11.94 8.58 -6.52
N PHE A 80 12.96 9.09 -5.79
CA PHE A 80 14.30 9.36 -6.32
C PHE A 80 14.32 10.14 -7.64
N GLY A 81 13.60 11.27 -7.68
CA GLY A 81 13.53 12.16 -8.83
C GLY A 81 12.48 11.78 -9.88
N GLY A 82 11.66 10.77 -9.62
CA GLY A 82 10.40 10.55 -10.35
C GLY A 82 9.28 11.48 -9.89
N SER A 83 8.16 11.50 -10.62
CA SER A 83 6.96 12.28 -10.29
C SER A 83 6.42 11.99 -8.88
N GLU A 84 5.87 13.00 -8.21
CA GLU A 84 5.47 12.93 -6.80
C GLU A 84 4.29 11.99 -6.52
N VAL A 85 4.51 10.99 -5.66
CA VAL A 85 3.45 10.08 -5.22
C VAL A 85 2.93 10.52 -3.85
N ALA A 86 1.63 10.78 -3.75
CA ALA A 86 0.99 11.19 -2.50
C ALA A 86 1.11 10.09 -1.43
N SER A 87 1.37 10.50 -0.18
CA SER A 87 1.37 9.58 0.95
C SER A 87 -0.02 9.03 1.24
N GLN A 88 -0.07 7.85 1.83
CA GLN A 88 -1.31 7.17 2.19
C GLN A 88 -1.37 6.95 3.70
N LYS A 89 -2.58 6.96 4.25
CA LYS A 89 -2.83 6.67 5.66
C LYS A 89 -3.69 5.43 5.80
N HIS A 90 -3.18 4.44 6.54
CA HIS A 90 -3.79 3.11 6.69
C HIS A 90 -3.81 2.67 8.15
N ARG A 91 -4.70 1.75 8.52
CA ARG A 91 -4.72 1.15 9.86
C ARG A 91 -3.76 -0.04 9.93
N TYR A 92 -3.42 -0.44 11.15
CA TYR A 92 -2.66 -1.66 11.39
C TYR A 92 -3.32 -2.88 10.72
N GLY A 93 -2.53 -3.66 9.99
CA GLY A 93 -2.97 -4.91 9.37
C GLY A 93 -3.70 -4.74 8.02
N GLU A 94 -3.95 -3.51 7.57
CA GLU A 94 -4.51 -3.22 6.25
C GLU A 94 -3.43 -3.35 5.15
N LEU A 95 -3.86 -3.44 3.90
CA LEU A 95 -2.98 -3.38 2.73
C LEU A 95 -2.95 -1.94 2.20
N ALA A 96 -1.77 -1.43 1.86
CA ALA A 96 -1.69 -0.15 1.15
C ALA A 96 -2.23 -0.28 -0.27
N ALA A 97 -2.84 0.79 -0.79
CA ALA A 97 -3.21 0.85 -2.19
C ALA A 97 -1.93 1.01 -3.03
N GLU A 98 -1.80 0.25 -4.10
CA GLU A 98 -0.71 0.45 -5.04
C GLU A 98 -0.85 1.84 -5.69
N PRO A 99 0.17 2.71 -5.61
CA PRO A 99 0.11 4.03 -6.22
C PRO A 99 0.17 3.92 -7.74
N TYR A 100 -0.12 5.02 -8.42
CA TYR A 100 0.22 5.12 -9.83
C TYR A 100 1.75 5.02 -10.00
N VAL A 101 2.20 4.40 -11.10
CA VAL A 101 3.63 4.25 -11.39
C VAL A 101 4.23 5.64 -11.61
N PRO A 102 5.22 6.06 -10.82
CA PRO A 102 5.85 7.35 -11.03
C PRO A 102 6.57 7.40 -12.38
N ILE A 103 6.83 8.59 -12.89
CA ILE A 103 7.54 8.80 -14.16
C ILE A 103 8.87 9.48 -13.89
N LYS A 104 9.97 8.89 -14.40
CA LYS A 104 11.31 9.47 -14.38
C LYS A 104 11.90 9.43 -15.80
N PRO A 105 12.09 10.57 -16.48
CA PRO A 105 12.59 10.58 -17.86
C PRO A 105 13.91 9.84 -18.02
N GLY A 106 14.01 8.95 -19.02
CA GLY A 106 15.22 8.16 -19.29
C GLY A 106 15.36 6.89 -18.43
N TYR A 107 14.41 6.63 -17.52
CA TYR A 107 14.43 5.45 -16.66
C TYR A 107 13.11 4.69 -16.74
N GLN A 108 13.18 3.39 -16.53
CA GLN A 108 12.05 2.50 -16.35
C GLN A 108 11.87 2.18 -14.87
N PHE A 109 10.65 2.34 -14.38
CA PHE A 109 10.28 1.93 -13.02
C PHE A 109 10.26 0.41 -12.93
N GLU A 110 10.87 -0.15 -11.88
CA GLU A 110 10.78 -1.59 -11.60
C GLU A 110 9.77 -1.87 -10.49
N TYR A 111 10.16 -1.61 -9.24
CA TYR A 111 9.38 -1.94 -8.05
C TYR A 111 9.56 -0.92 -6.94
N TRP A 112 8.66 -0.98 -5.96
CA TRP A 112 8.81 -0.35 -4.66
C TRP A 112 9.53 -1.28 -3.70
N TYR A 113 10.48 -0.76 -2.94
CA TYR A 113 11.25 -1.50 -1.93
C TYR A 113 11.00 -0.92 -0.54
N GLN A 114 11.15 -1.75 0.50
CA GLN A 114 11.00 -1.33 1.91
C GLN A 114 12.20 -0.54 2.43
N GLU A 115 13.32 -0.64 1.72
CA GLU A 115 14.59 -0.01 2.06
C GLU A 115 15.12 0.70 0.80
N GLU A 116 16.04 1.64 1.00
CA GLU A 116 16.68 2.37 -0.10
C GLU A 116 17.52 1.44 -1.00
N GLU A 117 18.20 0.46 -0.39
CA GLU A 117 18.87 -0.63 -1.11
C GLU A 117 17.82 -1.64 -1.62
N PRO A 118 17.91 -2.11 -2.88
CA PRO A 118 16.88 -2.94 -3.52
C PRO A 118 16.90 -4.40 -3.06
N ASN A 119 16.77 -4.62 -1.75
CA ASN A 119 16.84 -5.95 -1.12
C ASN A 119 15.47 -6.59 -0.95
N MET A 120 14.46 -5.82 -0.53
CA MET A 120 13.13 -6.34 -0.20
C MET A 120 12.03 -5.58 -0.93
N ILE A 121 11.49 -6.20 -1.98
CA ILE A 121 10.35 -5.68 -2.74
C ILE A 121 9.11 -5.63 -1.84
N TRP A 122 8.35 -4.54 -1.94
CA TRP A 122 7.04 -4.40 -1.36
C TRP A 122 5.96 -4.88 -2.32
N ASN A 123 5.14 -5.83 -1.87
CA ASN A 123 3.98 -6.35 -2.60
C ASN A 123 2.69 -5.83 -1.97
N PHE A 124 2.03 -4.88 -2.65
CA PHE A 124 0.79 -4.24 -2.17
C PHE A 124 -0.39 -5.20 -1.98
N SER A 125 -0.36 -6.39 -2.59
CA SER A 125 -1.42 -7.40 -2.45
C SER A 125 -1.23 -8.33 -1.24
N VAL A 126 -0.04 -8.35 -0.62
CA VAL A 126 0.32 -9.32 0.42
C VAL A 126 0.83 -8.65 1.69
N ASN A 127 1.66 -7.60 1.56
CA ASN A 127 2.28 -6.96 2.72
C ASN A 127 1.31 -6.05 3.45
N LYS A 128 1.15 -6.32 4.75
CA LYS A 128 0.28 -5.57 5.65
C LYS A 128 1.05 -4.45 6.34
N ILE A 129 0.36 -3.34 6.59
CA ILE A 129 0.90 -2.20 7.30
C ILE A 129 1.05 -2.54 8.77
N GLY A 130 2.29 -2.58 9.25
CA GLY A 130 2.63 -2.80 10.66
C GLY A 130 3.04 -1.53 11.41
N GLY A 131 3.35 -0.46 10.67
CA GLY A 131 3.95 0.77 11.18
C GLY A 131 4.05 1.83 10.09
N ASP A 132 4.49 3.04 10.46
CA ASP A 132 4.91 4.04 9.48
C ASP A 132 6.04 3.45 8.64
N LEU A 133 5.96 3.61 7.33
CA LEU A 133 6.95 3.05 6.42
C LEU A 133 7.16 3.94 5.21
N THR A 134 8.39 4.00 4.72
CA THR A 134 8.74 4.65 3.46
C THR A 134 9.03 3.58 2.43
N LEU A 135 8.37 3.66 1.27
CA LEU A 135 8.67 2.82 0.11
C LEU A 135 9.56 3.59 -0.86
N TYR A 136 10.54 2.90 -1.40
CA TYR A 136 11.60 3.45 -2.24
C TYR A 136 11.45 2.95 -3.67
N ALA A 137 11.31 3.87 -4.62
CA ALA A 137 11.20 3.52 -6.04
C ALA A 137 12.56 3.09 -6.58
N HIS A 138 12.61 1.92 -7.21
CA HIS A 138 13.78 1.48 -7.96
C HIS A 138 13.63 1.76 -9.46
N TRP A 139 14.73 2.17 -10.07
CA TRP A 139 14.79 2.63 -11.45
C TRP A 139 15.95 1.97 -12.17
N VAL A 140 15.70 1.46 -13.37
CA VAL A 140 16.75 1.02 -14.29
C VAL A 140 16.82 1.98 -15.48
N PRO A 141 18.02 2.31 -16.00
CA PRO A 141 18.13 3.10 -17.21
C PRO A 141 17.33 2.49 -18.36
N ALA A 142 16.61 3.32 -19.10
CA ALA A 142 15.77 2.85 -20.19
C ALA A 142 16.60 2.37 -21.38
N LYS A 143 16.13 1.30 -22.03
CA LYS A 143 16.63 0.84 -23.33
C LYS A 143 15.96 1.63 -24.44
N ILE A 144 16.77 2.21 -25.33
CA ILE A 144 16.34 3.13 -26.37
C ILE A 144 16.73 2.56 -27.72
N LEU A 145 15.79 2.57 -28.66
CA LEU A 145 16.05 2.18 -30.04
C LEU A 145 16.60 3.37 -30.84
N VAL A 146 17.73 3.14 -31.51
CA VAL A 146 18.41 4.08 -32.39
C VAL A 146 18.25 3.56 -33.81
N LYS A 147 17.65 4.38 -34.67
CA LYS A 147 17.55 4.12 -36.11
C LYS A 147 18.62 4.89 -36.85
N PHE A 148 18.92 4.46 -38.06
CA PHE A 148 19.94 5.07 -38.89
C PHE A 148 19.35 5.48 -40.24
N ASP A 149 19.50 6.75 -40.58
CA ASP A 149 19.26 7.27 -41.92
C ASP A 149 20.60 7.38 -42.66
N LEU A 150 20.80 6.52 -43.66
CA LEU A 150 22.03 6.48 -44.45
C LEU A 150 22.23 7.70 -45.34
N ASN A 151 21.22 8.56 -45.50
CA ASN A 151 21.28 9.81 -46.27
C ASN A 151 21.83 9.59 -47.69
N GLY A 152 21.30 8.57 -48.36
CA GLY A 152 21.70 8.13 -49.70
C GLY A 152 23.01 7.32 -49.77
N GLY A 153 23.54 6.88 -48.63
CA GLY A 153 24.55 5.81 -48.57
C GLY A 153 23.93 4.42 -48.48
N THR A 154 24.78 3.40 -48.43
CA THR A 154 24.43 1.99 -48.24
C THR A 154 25.33 1.35 -47.18
N THR A 155 25.00 0.14 -46.74
CA THR A 155 25.93 -0.67 -45.95
C THR A 155 27.09 -1.16 -46.81
N THR A 156 28.13 -1.69 -46.18
CA THR A 156 29.24 -2.38 -46.88
C THR A 156 28.78 -3.55 -47.76
N GLU A 157 27.60 -4.10 -47.46
CA GLU A 157 26.94 -5.18 -48.21
C GLU A 157 25.96 -4.66 -49.28
N GLY A 158 25.83 -3.35 -49.42
CA GLY A 158 24.96 -2.70 -50.42
C GLY A 158 23.50 -2.54 -50.01
N MET A 159 23.15 -2.71 -48.72
CA MET A 159 21.79 -2.51 -48.23
C MET A 159 21.49 -1.02 -47.98
N GLU A 160 20.27 -0.58 -48.26
CA GLU A 160 19.84 0.82 -48.05
C GLU A 160 19.30 1.10 -46.64
N VAL A 161 19.09 0.06 -45.83
CA VAL A 161 18.53 0.15 -44.48
C VAL A 161 19.43 -0.61 -43.50
N LEU A 162 19.61 -0.04 -42.31
CA LEU A 162 20.28 -0.68 -41.19
C LEU A 162 19.24 -1.13 -40.16
N GLU A 163 19.53 -2.25 -39.50
CA GLU A 163 18.77 -2.67 -38.33
C GLU A 163 18.92 -1.63 -37.19
N PRO A 164 17.84 -1.35 -36.44
CA PRO A 164 17.93 -0.48 -35.27
C PRO A 164 18.88 -1.05 -34.22
N LYS A 165 19.59 -0.16 -33.52
CA LYS A 165 20.45 -0.51 -32.40
C LYS A 165 19.77 -0.17 -31.08
N GLU A 166 19.82 -1.09 -30.11
CA GLU A 166 19.46 -0.79 -28.72
C GLU A 166 20.64 -0.15 -27.99
N VAL A 167 20.41 0.97 -27.31
CA VAL A 167 21.36 1.65 -26.41
C VAL A 167 20.73 1.91 -25.06
N VAL A 168 21.54 2.19 -24.04
CA VAL A 168 21.07 2.43 -22.66
C VAL A 168 21.20 3.90 -22.32
N PHE A 169 20.14 4.48 -21.72
CA PHE A 169 20.16 5.88 -21.27
C PHE A 169 21.32 6.14 -20.29
N ASN A 170 21.98 7.29 -20.42
CA ASN A 170 23.12 7.70 -19.61
C ASN A 170 24.37 6.79 -19.72
N GLU A 171 24.38 5.87 -20.69
CA GLU A 171 25.58 5.16 -21.14
C GLU A 171 26.05 5.71 -22.50
N THR A 172 27.15 5.18 -23.03
CA THR A 172 27.64 5.59 -24.35
C THR A 172 26.94 4.82 -25.48
N TYR A 173 26.94 5.37 -26.70
CA TYR A 173 26.39 4.66 -27.86
C TYR A 173 27.11 3.35 -28.17
N GLY A 174 28.38 3.22 -27.80
CA GLY A 174 29.23 2.09 -28.21
C GLY A 174 29.44 2.05 -29.72
N GLU A 175 29.93 0.94 -30.26
CA GLU A 175 30.29 0.82 -31.68
C GLU A 175 29.11 1.16 -32.61
N LEU A 176 29.31 2.11 -33.52
CA LEU A 176 28.31 2.54 -34.50
C LEU A 176 28.66 2.00 -35.89
N PRO A 177 27.66 1.67 -36.72
CA PRO A 177 27.89 1.20 -38.08
C PRO A 177 28.56 2.28 -38.94
N THR A 178 29.38 1.84 -39.90
CA THR A 178 30.09 2.70 -40.85
C THR A 178 29.58 2.44 -42.28
N PRO A 179 28.58 3.21 -42.74
CA PRO A 179 28.06 3.05 -44.09
C PRO A 179 29.07 3.53 -45.15
N VAL A 180 28.78 3.22 -46.41
CA VAL A 180 29.54 3.67 -47.59
C VAL A 180 28.64 4.44 -48.55
N LYS A 181 29.21 5.35 -49.33
CA LYS A 181 28.51 6.09 -50.38
C LYS A 181 29.45 6.35 -51.55
N GLU A 182 28.97 6.16 -52.77
CA GLU A 182 29.81 6.36 -53.96
C GLU A 182 30.35 7.79 -54.01
N ARG A 183 31.67 7.93 -54.22
CA ARG A 183 32.39 9.22 -54.32
C ARG A 183 32.23 10.15 -53.10
N ALA A 184 32.00 9.60 -51.91
CA ALA A 184 31.94 10.39 -50.68
C ALA A 184 32.58 9.64 -49.50
N THR A 185 33.05 10.39 -48.50
CA THR A 185 33.65 9.84 -47.27
C THR A 185 32.70 10.01 -46.09
N PHE A 186 32.46 8.92 -45.35
CA PHE A 186 31.63 8.97 -44.14
C PHE A 186 32.31 9.81 -43.06
N SER A 187 31.62 10.84 -42.57
CA SER A 187 32.15 11.81 -41.61
C SER A 187 31.62 11.63 -40.19
N GLY A 188 30.63 10.75 -40.03
CA GLY A 188 30.02 10.44 -38.74
C GLY A 188 28.50 10.49 -38.78
N TRP A 189 27.92 10.22 -37.62
CA TRP A 189 26.49 10.31 -37.38
C TRP A 189 26.14 11.67 -36.80
N GLU A 190 25.04 12.26 -37.22
CA GLU A 190 24.51 13.52 -36.69
C GLU A 190 23.11 13.30 -36.12
N TYR A 191 22.83 13.93 -34.98
CA TYR A 191 21.49 14.09 -34.47
C TYR A 191 21.28 15.51 -33.98
N SER A 192 20.24 16.17 -34.50
CA SER A 192 19.85 17.53 -34.11
C SER A 192 21.02 18.55 -34.15
N GLY A 193 21.90 18.46 -35.16
CA GLY A 193 23.05 19.34 -35.34
C GLY A 193 24.30 18.96 -34.53
N ALA A 194 24.25 17.90 -33.72
CA ALA A 194 25.41 17.40 -32.97
C ALA A 194 25.96 16.12 -33.60
N ILE A 195 27.29 16.01 -33.70
CA ILE A 195 27.95 14.77 -34.12
C ILE A 195 27.90 13.77 -32.96
N ILE A 196 27.41 12.57 -33.28
CA ILE A 196 27.30 11.43 -32.37
C ILE A 196 28.39 10.42 -32.71
N THR A 197 29.16 10.04 -31.69
CA THR A 197 30.24 9.06 -31.75
C THR A 197 29.95 7.90 -30.81
N ALA A 198 30.77 6.84 -30.89
CA ALA A 198 30.67 5.70 -29.98
C ALA A 198 30.80 6.09 -28.49
N ASP A 199 31.57 7.13 -28.19
CA ASP A 199 31.81 7.64 -26.83
C ASP A 199 30.80 8.70 -26.39
N SER A 200 29.91 9.12 -27.28
CA SER A 200 28.86 10.08 -26.92
C SER A 200 27.88 9.44 -25.93
N THR A 201 27.50 10.16 -24.88
CA THR A 201 26.50 9.70 -23.91
C THR A 201 25.08 9.85 -24.47
N VAL A 202 24.22 8.86 -24.21
CA VAL A 202 22.83 8.85 -24.64
C VAL A 202 21.98 9.67 -23.66
N TRP A 203 21.52 10.84 -24.11
CA TRP A 203 20.64 11.73 -23.33
C TRP A 203 19.18 11.71 -23.81
N MET A 204 18.90 11.06 -24.93
CA MET A 204 17.55 10.96 -25.47
C MET A 204 16.76 9.93 -24.69
N THR A 205 15.54 10.26 -24.28
CA THR A 205 14.69 9.37 -23.47
C THR A 205 13.78 8.48 -24.33
N GLY A 206 13.93 8.52 -25.65
CA GLY A 206 13.07 7.81 -26.60
C GLY A 206 13.76 7.58 -27.93
N GLU A 207 13.05 6.90 -28.82
CA GLU A 207 13.54 6.56 -30.15
C GLU A 207 14.00 7.80 -30.93
N HIS A 208 15.13 7.67 -31.61
CA HIS A 208 15.67 8.72 -32.46
C HIS A 208 16.42 8.14 -33.66
N VAL A 209 16.64 8.99 -34.66
CA VAL A 209 17.28 8.62 -35.93
C VAL A 209 18.60 9.37 -36.06
N LEU A 210 19.71 8.64 -36.11
CA LEU A 210 21.01 9.20 -36.46
C LEU A 210 21.12 9.32 -37.97
N LYS A 211 21.53 10.47 -38.47
CA LYS A 211 21.68 10.73 -39.90
C LYS A 211 23.15 10.70 -40.32
N ALA A 212 23.46 10.01 -41.42
CA ALA A 212 24.82 9.94 -41.93
C ALA A 212 25.25 11.28 -42.55
N VAL A 213 26.44 11.76 -42.15
CA VAL A 213 27.10 12.92 -42.71
C VAL A 213 28.21 12.47 -43.65
N TRP A 214 28.29 13.12 -44.81
CA TRP A 214 29.20 12.78 -45.90
C TRP A 214 30.00 14.01 -46.32
N ASN A 215 31.30 13.81 -46.57
CA ASN A 215 32.17 14.78 -47.22
C ASN A 215 32.43 14.35 -48.68
N GLU A 216 32.45 15.31 -49.60
CA GLU A 216 32.83 15.13 -51.01
C GLU A 216 34.33 14.92 -51.20
#